data_AF-A0A9E6ELS2-F1
#
_entry.id   AF-A0A9E6ELS2-F1
#
_cell.length_a   1.000
_cell.length_b   1.000
_cell.length_c   1.000
_cell.angle_alpha   90.00
_cell.angle_beta   90.00
_cell.angle_gamma   90.00
#
_symmetry.space_group_name_H-M   'P 1'
#
loop_
_entity.id
_entity.type
_entity.pdbx_description
1 polymer ?
#
loop_
_entity_poly.entity_id
_entity_poly.type
_entity_poly.pdbx_seq_one_letter_code
_entity_poly.pdbx_strand_id
1 'polypeptide(L)' 'MTSKGQLTIPKAIREALGLHEGDQVRFEMDLEQGRVVLAPVKYHLEDLWSLAVAGAKRMSFEAMEAAKRAGADQ' A
#
# COMPACT_ATOMS: atom_id res chain seq x y z
N MET A 1 -10.46 -19.36 23.07
CA MET A 1 -9.81 -18.16 22.48
C MET A 1 -8.38 -18.53 22.14
N THR A 2 -8.04 -18.67 20.86
CA THR A 2 -6.62 -18.83 20.49
C THR A 2 -5.97 -17.45 20.55
N SER A 3 -4.81 -17.34 21.20
CA SER A 3 -4.15 -16.09 21.59
C SER A 3 -3.46 -15.35 20.44
N LYS A 4 -3.68 -15.76 19.19
CA LYS A 4 -3.21 -15.11 17.97
C LYS A 4 -4.31 -15.26 16.93
N GLY A 5 -4.91 -14.15 16.49
CA GLY A 5 -5.98 -14.16 15.49
C GLY A 5 -5.48 -14.68 14.14
N GLN A 6 -5.45 -16.00 13.97
CA GLN A 6 -5.12 -16.64 12.70
C GLN A 6 -6.27 -16.43 11.72
N LEU A 7 -5.99 -15.67 10.66
CA LEU A 7 -6.86 -15.51 9.49
C LEU A 7 -6.24 -16.25 8.31
N THR A 8 -6.99 -17.15 7.69
CA THR A 8 -6.53 -17.88 6.50
C THR A 8 -7.01 -17.19 5.23
N ILE A 9 -6.08 -16.82 4.36
CA ILE A 9 -6.39 -16.25 3.03
C ILE A 9 -6.30 -17.37 1.98
N PRO A 10 -7.39 -17.65 1.23
CA PRO A 10 -7.38 -18.64 0.15
C PRO A 10 -6.30 -18.35 -0.90
N LYS A 11 -5.75 -19.41 -1.51
CA LYS A 11 -4.61 -19.30 -2.46
C LYS A 11 -4.88 -18.30 -3.60
N ALA A 12 -6.04 -18.40 -4.24
CA ALA A 12 -6.41 -17.51 -5.35
C ALA A 12 -6.42 -16.03 -4.95
N ILE A 13 -6.83 -15.72 -3.71
CA ILE A 13 -6.85 -14.35 -3.19
C ILE A 13 -5.43 -13.87 -2.88
N ARG A 14 -4.58 -14.73 -2.31
CA ARG A 14 -3.16 -14.38 -2.09
C ARG A 14 -2.45 -14.05 -3.40
N GLU A 15 -2.64 -14.88 -4.42
CA GLU A 15 -2.03 -14.67 -5.75
C GLU A 15 -2.53 -13.39 -6.40
N ALA A 16 -3.85 -13.12 -6.34
CA ALA A 16 -4.42 -11.89 -6.88
C ALA A 16 -3.92 -10.62 -6.16
N LEU A 17 -3.63 -10.71 -4.86
CA LEU A 17 -3.07 -9.61 -4.07
C LEU A 17 -1.54 -9.54 -4.11
N GLY A 18 -0.86 -10.54 -4.71
CA GLY A 18 0.59 -10.65 -4.73
C GLY A 18 1.22 -10.91 -3.36
N LEU A 19 0.51 -11.59 -2.45
CA LEU A 19 0.96 -11.87 -1.09
C LEU A 19 1.85 -13.11 -1.01
N HIS A 20 2.98 -12.97 -0.32
CA HIS A 20 3.96 -14.00 0.01
C HIS A 20 4.03 -14.24 1.52
N GLU A 21 4.73 -15.30 1.93
CA GLU A 21 4.97 -15.55 3.35
C GLU A 21 5.79 -14.42 3.96
N GLY A 22 5.30 -13.85 5.07
CA GLY A 22 5.92 -12.71 5.75
C GLY A 22 5.35 -11.34 5.37
N ASP A 23 4.55 -11.26 4.30
CA ASP A 23 3.93 -10.00 3.88
C ASP A 23 2.95 -9.46 4.92
N GLN A 24 2.93 -8.14 5.06
CA GLN A 24 1.99 -7.44 5.92
C GLN A 24 0.75 -7.01 5.14
N VAL A 25 -0.39 -7.09 5.81
CA VAL A 25 -1.68 -6.63 5.29
C VAL A 25 -2.29 -5.62 6.25
N ARG A 26 -2.96 -4.62 5.69
CA ARG A 26 -3.73 -3.63 6.43
C ARG A 26 -5.20 -3.98 6.34
N PHE A 27 -5.89 -3.90 7.48
CA PHE A 27 -7.34 -4.02 7.56
C PHE A 27 -7.93 -2.64 7.85
N GLU A 28 -8.88 -2.24 7.03
CA GLU A 28 -9.65 -1.01 7.22
C GLU A 28 -11.13 -1.37 7.32
N MET A 29 -11.83 -0.75 8.27
CA MET A 29 -13.26 -0.93 8.42
C MET A 29 -13.98 0.23 7.74
N ASP A 30 -14.73 -0.09 6.70
CA ASP A 30 -15.77 0.79 6.18
C ASP A 30 -17.02 0.57 7.05
N LEU A 31 -17.19 1.44 8.05
CA LEU A 31 -18.31 1.38 9.00
C LEU A 31 -19.64 1.75 8.36
N GLU A 32 -19.63 2.55 7.29
CA GLU A 32 -20.86 2.98 6.61
C GLU A 32 -21.45 1.83 5.78
N GLN A 33 -20.59 1.05 5.15
CA GLN A 33 -20.99 -0.06 4.29
C GLN A 33 -20.90 -1.43 4.98
N GLY A 34 -20.39 -1.47 6.22
CA GLY A 34 -20.21 -2.70 6.98
C GLY A 34 -19.20 -3.66 6.35
N ARG A 35 -18.16 -3.12 5.70
CA ARG A 35 -17.16 -3.92 4.97
C ARG A 35 -15.79 -3.82 5.63
N VAL A 36 -15.00 -4.88 5.49
CA VAL A 36 -13.58 -4.87 5.83
C VAL A 36 -12.78 -4.89 4.53
N VAL A 37 -11.95 -3.89 4.33
CA VAL A 37 -11.03 -3.79 3.19
C VAL A 37 -9.68 -4.32 3.63
N LEU A 38 -9.16 -5.29 2.89
CA LEU A 38 -7.82 -5.85 3.07
C LEU A 38 -6.93 -5.37 1.92
N ALA A 39 -5.81 -4.74 2.26
CA ALA A 39 -4.83 -4.27 1.29
C ALA A 39 -3.40 -4.72 1.65
N PRO A 40 -2.58 -5.14 0.66
CA PRO A 40 -1.17 -5.44 0.88
C PRO A 40 -0.39 -4.18 1.25
N VAL A 41 0.50 -4.26 2.23
CA VAL A 41 1.42 -3.18 2.57
C VAL A 41 2.64 -3.30 1.64
N LYS A 42 2.69 -2.46 0.60
CA LYS A 42 3.72 -2.55 -0.44
C LYS A 42 5.06 -1.93 -0.06
N TYR A 43 5.04 -0.88 0.77
CA TYR A 43 6.23 -0.14 1.16
C TYR A 43 6.08 0.32 2.60
N HIS A 44 7.14 0.17 3.39
CA HIS A 44 7.29 0.84 4.66
C HIS A 44 7.81 2.25 4.46
N LEU A 45 7.62 3.11 5.47
CA LEU A 45 8.12 4.49 5.40
C LEU A 45 9.65 4.52 5.27
N GLU A 46 10.36 3.57 5.91
CA GLU A 46 11.81 3.45 5.77
C GLU A 46 12.23 3.12 4.33
N ASP A 47 11.47 2.27 3.63
CA ASP A 47 11.72 1.93 2.22
C ASP A 47 11.64 3.19 1.34
N LEU A 48 10.65 4.04 1.58
CA LEU A 48 10.51 5.31 0.85
C LEU A 48 11.67 6.27 1.12
N TRP A 49 12.23 6.27 2.32
CA TRP A 49 13.39 7.11 2.65
C TRP A 49 14.65 6.66 1.92
N SER A 50 14.82 5.35 1.72
CA SER A 50 15.93 4.81 0.92
C SER A 50 15.85 5.23 -0.56
N LEU A 51 14.64 5.47 -1.07
CA LEU A 51 14.39 5.95 -2.43
C LEU A 51 14.54 7.47 -2.55
N ALA A 52 14.64 8.19 -1.44
CA ALA A 52 14.75 9.65 -1.45
C ALA A 52 16.15 10.07 -1.94
N VAL A 53 16.18 10.80 -3.06
CA VAL A 53 17.43 11.37 -3.60
C VAL A 53 17.87 12.54 -2.74
N ALA A 54 19.10 12.47 -2.19
CA ALA A 54 19.69 13.57 -1.45
C ALA A 54 19.78 14.82 -2.34
N GLY A 55 19.25 15.96 -1.85
CA GLY A 55 19.20 17.20 -2.61
C GLY A 55 18.06 17.29 -3.63
N ALA A 56 17.09 16.36 -3.59
CA ALA A 56 15.88 16.47 -4.41
C ALA A 56 15.20 17.84 -4.23
N LYS A 57 14.86 18.46 -5.36
CA LYS A 57 14.21 19.76 -5.38
C LYS A 57 12.83 19.62 -4.73
N ARG A 58 12.58 20.40 -3.68
CA ARG A 58 11.24 20.52 -3.09
C ARG A 58 10.28 21.08 -4.15
N MET A 59 9.15 20.42 -4.35
CA MET A 59 8.08 20.89 -5.21
C MET A 59 6.77 20.92 -4.43
N SER A 60 5.85 21.80 -4.83
CA SER A 60 4.51 21.82 -4.26
C SER A 60 3.72 20.58 -4.69
N PHE A 61 2.69 20.25 -3.90
CA PHE A 61 1.79 19.15 -4.24
C PHE A 61 1.12 19.36 -5.61
N GLU A 62 0.72 20.59 -5.91
CA GLU A 62 0.14 20.96 -7.20
C GLU A 62 1.11 20.73 -8.38
N ALA A 63 2.38 21.12 -8.24
CA ALA A 63 3.40 20.89 -9.26
C ALA A 63 3.66 19.40 -9.48
N MET A 64 3.59 18.58 -8.42
CA MET A 64 3.75 17.13 -8.49
C MET A 64 2.58 16.46 -9.25
N GLU A 65 1.34 16.88 -8.99
CA GLU A 65 0.16 16.39 -9.71
C GLU A 65 0.23 16.73 -11.20
N ALA A 66 0.64 17.96 -11.54
CA ALA A 66 0.82 18.37 -12.92
C ALA A 66 1.88 17.52 -13.66
N ALA A 67 3.02 17.25 -13.01
CA ALA A 67 4.08 16.42 -13.58
C ALA A 67 3.64 14.95 -13.79
N LYS A 68 2.90 14.37 -12.84
CA LYS A 68 2.33 13.02 -12.98
C LYS A 68 1.41 12.92 -14.19
N ARG A 69 0.55 13.92 -14.39
CA ARG A 69 -0.36 13.96 -15.55
C ARG A 69 0.42 14.04 -16.86
N ALA A 70 1.39 14.95 -16.96
CA ALA A 70 2.22 15.12 -18.16
C ALA A 70 3.10 13.90 -18.48
N GLY A 71 3.45 13.08 -17.48
CA GLY A 71 4.20 11.84 -17.68
C GLY A 71 3.33 10.64 -18.03
N ALA A 72 2.03 10.65 -17.71
CA ALA A 72 1.08 9.59 -18.08
C ALA A 72 0.64 9.69 -19.57
N ASP A 73 0.83 10.86 -20.18
CA ASP A 73 0.51 11.14 -21.58
C ASP A 73 1.70 10.87 -22.55
N GLN A 74 2.81 10.31 -22.05
CA GLN A 74 4.02 9.93 -22.82
C GLN A 74 4.18 8.42 -22.90
#